data_AF-A0A1J3CUS3-F1
#
_entry.id   AF-A0A1J3CUS3-F1
#
_cell.length_a   1.000
_cell.length_b   1.000
_cell.length_c   1.000
_cell.angle_alpha   90.00
_cell.angle_beta   90.00
_cell.angle_gamma   90.00
#
_symmetry.space_group_name_H-M   'P 1'
#
loop_
_entity.id
_entity.type
_entity.pdbx_description
1 polymer ?
#
loop_
_entity_poly.entity_id
_entity_poly.type
_entity_poly.pdbx_seq_one_letter_code
_entity_poly.pdbx_strand_id
1 'polypeptide(L)' 'SIENGVLNKDDFKYNTTLHLAADKNDHQAVRLLLECRLVERIEVNGDGLTFLDILRNQGQRAAGGDLRSQGQRAVGGDL' A
#
# COMPACT_ATOMS: atom_id res chain seq x y z
N SER A 1 0.00 -17.11 20.31
CA SER A 1 1.20 -17.85 19.89
C SER A 1 2.29 -16.85 19.51
N ILE A 2 3.57 -17.21 19.63
CA ILE A 2 4.70 -16.39 19.16
C ILE A 2 4.51 -16.07 17.67
N GLU A 3 4.02 -17.03 16.88
CA GLU A 3 3.77 -16.88 15.45
C GLU A 3 2.82 -15.72 15.13
N ASN A 4 1.74 -15.54 15.92
CA ASN A 4 0.80 -14.44 15.76
C ASN A 4 1.48 -13.09 16.00
N GLY A 5 2.29 -13.01 17.07
CA GLY A 5 3.03 -11.81 17.43
C GLY A 5 4.12 -11.45 16.42
N VAL A 6 4.64 -12.41 15.66
CA VAL A 6 5.62 -12.15 14.59
C VAL A 6 4.92 -11.75 13.29
N LEU A 7 3.87 -12.47 12.88
CA LEU A 7 3.19 -12.26 11.60
C LEU A 7 2.46 -10.91 11.53
N ASN A 8 1.86 -10.49 12.64
CA ASN A 8 1.09 -9.23 12.74
C ASN A 8 1.89 -8.10 13.37
N LYS A 9 3.19 -8.30 13.63
CA LYS A 9 4.06 -7.21 14.04
C LYS A 9 4.13 -6.18 12.93
N ASP A 10 4.08 -4.92 13.34
CA ASP A 10 4.25 -3.78 12.46
C ASP A 10 5.62 -3.12 12.61
N ASP A 11 5.95 -2.28 11.62
CA ASP A 11 7.07 -1.35 11.69
C ASP A 11 6.67 -0.02 12.36
N PHE A 12 7.59 0.94 12.40
CA PHE A 12 7.35 2.27 12.99
C PHE A 12 6.29 3.12 12.25
N LYS A 13 5.84 2.68 11.08
CA LYS A 13 4.77 3.29 10.29
C LYS A 13 3.48 2.46 10.36
N TYR A 14 3.41 1.52 11.29
CA TYR A 14 2.30 0.59 11.45
C TYR A 14 2.07 -0.32 10.22
N ASN A 15 3.11 -0.54 9.40
CA ASN A 15 3.02 -1.51 8.31
C ASN A 15 3.33 -2.91 8.84
N THR A 16 2.34 -3.79 8.77
CA THR A 16 2.58 -5.24 8.91
C THR A 16 3.33 -5.81 7.71
N THR A 17 3.81 -7.04 7.82
CA THR A 17 4.42 -7.80 6.72
C THR A 17 3.54 -7.83 5.46
N LEU A 18 2.21 -7.88 5.64
CA LEU A 18 1.25 -7.90 4.52
C LEU A 18 1.19 -6.56 3.77
N HIS A 19 1.28 -5.43 4.49
CA HIS A 19 1.39 -4.10 3.87
C HIS A 19 2.68 -3.97 3.04
N LEU A 20 3.81 -4.41 3.59
CA LEU A 20 5.10 -4.35 2.91
C LEU A 20 5.14 -5.22 1.64
N ALA A 21 4.51 -6.39 1.68
CA ALA A 21 4.38 -7.25 0.50
C ALA A 21 3.53 -6.59 -0.61
N ALA A 22 2.44 -5.92 -0.23
CA ALA A 22 1.60 -5.17 -1.15
C ALA A 22 2.32 -3.96 -1.77
N ASP A 23 3.07 -3.19 -0.97
CA ASP A 23 3.82 -2.02 -1.45
C ASP A 23 4.91 -2.40 -2.45
N LYS A 24 5.54 -3.55 -2.24
CA LYS A 24 6.53 -4.12 -3.17
C LYS A 24 5.91 -4.75 -4.41
N ASN A 25 4.57 -4.78 -4.52
CA ASN A 25 3.84 -5.48 -5.58
C ASN A 25 4.24 -6.98 -5.67
N ASP A 26 4.59 -7.60 -4.54
CA ASP A 26 5.01 -9.01 -4.47
C ASP A 26 3.78 -9.91 -4.30
N HIS A 27 3.15 -10.23 -5.42
CA HIS A 27 1.95 -11.07 -5.45
C HIS A 27 2.16 -12.47 -4.84
N GLN A 28 3.36 -13.03 -4.93
CA GLN A 28 3.64 -14.35 -4.37
C GLN A 28 3.67 -14.29 -2.85
N ALA A 29 4.36 -13.29 -2.27
CA ALA A 29 4.37 -13.07 -0.83
C ALA A 29 2.96 -12.75 -0.30
N VAL A 30 2.21 -11.89 -0.98
CA VAL A 30 0.81 -11.57 -0.61
C VAL A 30 -0.04 -12.84 -0.58
N ARG A 31 0.05 -13.69 -1.60
CA ARG A 31 -0.71 -14.94 -1.65
C ARG A 31 -0.35 -15.88 -0.50
N LEU A 32 0.93 -16.10 -0.24
CA LEU A 32 1.40 -16.98 0.84
C LEU A 32 0.95 -16.48 2.22
N LEU A 33 1.02 -15.17 2.46
CA LEU A 33 0.56 -14.57 3.71
C LEU A 33 -0.95 -14.72 3.89
N LEU A 34 -1.74 -14.58 2.81
CA LEU A 34 -3.20 -14.76 2.85
C LEU A 34 -3.65 -16.21 3.04
N GLU A 35 -2.81 -17.19 2.72
CA GLU A 35 -3.07 -18.60 3.03
C GLU A 35 -2.92 -18.89 4.53
N CYS A 36 -2.20 -18.04 5.27
CA CYS A 36 -2.08 -18.13 6.73
C CYS A 36 -3.31 -17.55 7.44
N ARG A 37 -3.90 -18.32 8.37
CA ARG A 37 -5.06 -17.88 9.17
C ARG A 37 -4.71 -16.93 10.31
N LEU A 38 -3.44 -16.88 10.71
CA LEU A 38 -2.95 -16.02 11.79
C LEU A 38 -2.70 -14.59 11.33
N VAL A 39 -2.60 -14.35 10.01
CA VAL A 39 -2.36 -13.01 9.45
C VAL A 39 -3.64 -12.18 9.53
N GLU A 40 -3.55 -11.02 10.16
CA GLU A 40 -4.60 -10.01 10.22
C GLU A 40 -4.64 -9.23 8.89
N ARG A 41 -5.81 -9.24 8.23
CA ARG A 41 -5.96 -8.81 6.82
C ARG A 41 -6.60 -7.44 6.66
N ILE A 42 -7.19 -6.94 7.73
CA ILE A 42 -7.97 -5.70 7.74
C ILE A 42 -7.29 -4.59 8.54
N GLU A 43 -6.08 -4.84 9.05
CA GLU A 43 -5.29 -3.82 9.72
C GLU A 43 -4.98 -2.68 8.75
N VAL A 44 -4.98 -1.48 9.30
CA VAL A 44 -4.60 -0.25 8.59
C VAL A 44 -3.24 0.21 9.10
N ASN A 45 -2.40 0.71 8.19
CA ASN A 45 -1.13 1.30 8.56
C ASN A 45 -1.30 2.75 9.07
N GLY A 46 -0.17 3.44 9.30
CA GLY A 46 -0.15 4.82 9.78
C GLY A 46 -0.79 5.84 8.82
N ASP A 47 -0.96 5.48 7.54
CA ASP A 47 -1.66 6.29 6.54
C ASP A 47 -3.17 5.97 6.48
N GLY A 48 -3.66 5.07 7.33
CA GLY A 48 -5.05 4.61 7.32
C GLY A 48 -5.39 3.65 6.15
N LEU A 49 -4.37 3.01 5.56
CA LEU A 49 -4.54 2.14 4.40
C LEU A 49 -4.40 0.67 4.78
N THR A 50 -5.26 -0.18 4.20
CA THR A 50 -5.07 -1.64 4.24
C THR A 50 -4.09 -2.09 3.16
N PHE A 51 -3.62 -3.34 3.24
CA PHE A 51 -2.78 -3.92 2.18
C PHE A 51 -3.46 -3.91 0.80
N LEU A 52 -4.79 -4.05 0.73
CA LEU A 52 -5.53 -4.00 -0.53
C LEU A 52 -5.53 -2.60 -1.14
N ASP A 53 -5.60 -1.57 -0.32
CA ASP A 53 -5.55 -0.18 -0.78
C ASP A 53 -4.18 0.15 -1.35
N ILE A 54 -3.11 -0.30 -0.67
CA ILE A 54 -1.74 -0.19 -1.17
C ILE A 54 -1.61 -0.92 -2.52
N LEU A 55 -2.06 -2.16 -2.62
CA LEU A 55 -1.95 -2.96 -3.86
C LEU A 55 -2.69 -2.31 -5.04
N ARG A 56 -3.88 -1.74 -4.80
CA ARG A 56 -4.64 -1.01 -5.83
C ARG A 56 -3.89 0.22 -6.33
N ASN A 57 -3.21 0.93 -5.44
CA ASN A 57 -2.43 2.12 -5.79
C ASN A 57 -1.18 1.78 -6.64
N GLN A 58 -0.62 0.57 -6.51
CA GLN A 58 0.51 0.14 -7.34
C GLN A 58 0.13 -0.04 -8.82
N GLY A 59 -1.07 -0.56 -9.09
CA GLY A 59 -1.58 -0.68 -10.46
C GLY A 59 -1.72 0.66 -11.19
N GLN A 60 -2.03 1.73 -10.44
CA GLN A 60 -2.13 3.09 -10.97
C GLN A 60 -0.75 3.72 -11.22
N ARG A 61 0.26 3.41 -10.40
CA ARG A 61 1.64 3.86 -10.60
C ARG A 61 2.28 3.23 -11.83
N ALA A 62 2.02 1.95 -12.09
CA ALA A 62 2.53 1.26 -13.27
C ALA A 62 1.92 1.79 -14.58
N ALA A 63 0.65 2.22 -14.56
CA ALA A 63 -0.03 2.82 -15.71
C ALA A 63 0.29 4.33 -15.90
N GLY A 64 0.92 4.97 -14.91
CA GLY A 64 1.14 6.42 -14.84
C GLY A 64 2.45 6.92 -15.43
N GLY A 65 3.03 6.19 -16.38
CA GLY A 65 4.26 6.59 -17.07
C GLY A 65 4.09 7.74 -18.09
N ASP A 66 3.09 8.64 -17.99
CA ASP A 66 3.07 9.88 -18.80
C ASP A 66 2.04 10.96 -18.38
N LEU A 67 1.89 11.32 -17.09
CA LEU A 67 1.07 12.50 -16.76
C LEU A 67 1.58 13.29 -15.55
N ARG A 68 2.79 13.85 -15.66
CA ARG A 68 3.27 14.90 -14.74
C ARG A 68 3.63 16.21 -15.45
N SER A 69 2.92 16.51 -16.54
CA SER A 69 3.11 17.74 -17.31
C SER A 69 1.84 18.59 -17.37
N GLN A 70 1.20 18.87 -16.24
CA GLN A 70 0.42 20.11 -16.11
C GLN A 70 0.68 20.72 -14.73
N GLY A 71 1.75 21.51 -14.68
CA GLY A 71 1.88 22.56 -13.68
C GLY A 71 0.75 23.56 -13.89
N GLN A 72 0.02 23.84 -12.81
CA GLN A 72 -0.75 25.06 -12.67
C GLN A 72 0.13 26.25 -13.08
N ARG A 73 -0.23 26.90 -14.19
CA ARG A 73 0.26 28.23 -14.50
C ARG A 73 -0.94 29.11 -14.80
N ALA A 74 -1.06 30.13 -13.96
CA ALA A 74 -2.05 31.18 -13.96
C ALA A 74 -2.35 31.74 -15.35
N VAL A 75 -3.62 32.09 -15.57
CA VAL A 75 -3.95 33.32 -16.28
C VAL A 75 -5.08 33.99 -15.50
N GLY A 76 -4.71 35.03 -14.74
CA GLY A 76 -5.67 36.06 -14.39
C GLY A 76 -6.06 36.80 -15.67
N GLY A 77 -7.36 36.86 -15.95
CA GLY A 77 -7.91 37.71 -16.99
C GLY A 77 -8.44 38.98 -16.35
N ASP A 78 -7.62 40.02 -16.35
CA ASP A 78 -8.11 41.40 -16.46
C ASP A 78 -8.25 41.70 -17.95
N LEU A 79 -9.45 42.14 -18.35
CA LEU A 79 -9.80 43.16 -19.34
C LEU A 79 -11.33 43.21 -19.46
#